data_AF-A0A815UMM3-F1
#
_entry.id   AF-A0A815UMM3-F1
#
_cell.length_a   1.000
_cell.length_b   1.000
_cell.length_c   1.000
_cell.angle_alpha   90.00
_cell.angle_beta   90.00
_cell.angle_gamma   90.00
#
_symmetry.space_group_name_H-M   'P 1'
#
loop_
_entity.id
_entity.type
_entity.pdbx_description
1 polymer ?
#
loop_
_entity_poly.entity_id
_entity_poly.type
_entity_poly.pdbx_seq_one_letter_code
_entity_poly.pdbx_strand_id
1 'polypeptide(L)'
;MPNIQCSVCNNWKNSSELKSLSSSNYSWYHNYLSSNDKKFNINELFFCKGCKYTLYTIKKDLAAISISDPSSLYPESMEVEDANEGLTLDHVTFISSDYERCVVCPTLVSPEMVLMPKSARLDLLLLYRLFAARGVHCCRSHLLYGDRLRPDQHIDIENRLPMPTSLSTTQARELFNDLFSLIDTLKSSSHLDFDDPSLTNEDYEAWTGWTIEQFNLMFECISSHLRSSSNRTKRNCFAMFWIKLKTNLSFRQIGSLFNVPGDSESRRKRAADAFDSVRELLISHFVSKHLGIGHLTVDDAKTHNTAYTKVCSS
;
A
#
# COMPACT_ATOMS: atom_id res chain seq x y z
N MET A 1 15.46 36.36 11.28
CA MET A 1 14.30 35.61 10.75
C MET A 1 13.92 34.56 11.77
N PRO A 2 12.64 34.34 12.09
CA PRO A 2 12.25 33.40 13.13
C PRO A 2 12.61 31.97 12.69
N ASN A 3 13.07 31.15 13.63
CA ASN A 3 13.26 29.71 13.40
C ASN A 3 11.89 29.12 13.04
N ILE A 4 11.82 28.33 11.97
CA ILE A 4 10.56 27.75 11.47
C ILE A 4 10.58 26.25 11.74
N GLN A 5 9.53 25.71 12.36
CA GLN A 5 9.47 24.29 12.71
C GLN A 5 8.85 23.46 11.59
N CYS A 6 9.47 22.33 11.25
CA CYS A 6 8.92 21.43 10.24
C CYS A 6 7.83 20.53 10.82
N SER A 7 6.67 20.49 10.19
CA SER A 7 5.50 19.70 10.61
C SER A 7 5.69 18.18 10.59
N VAL A 8 6.73 17.69 9.89
CA VAL A 8 6.98 16.24 9.73
C VAL A 8 8.15 15.78 10.57
N CYS A 9 9.26 16.55 10.59
CA CYS A 9 10.43 16.16 11.38
C CYS A 9 10.56 16.91 12.72
N ASN A 10 9.62 17.79 13.05
CA ASN A 10 9.58 18.63 14.27
C ASN A 10 10.87 19.41 14.60
N ASN A 11 11.82 19.48 13.65
CA ASN A 11 13.07 20.20 13.81
C ASN A 11 12.91 21.66 13.41
N TRP A 12 13.57 22.54 14.17
CA TRP A 12 13.68 23.96 13.85
C TRP A 12 14.66 24.18 12.70
N LYS A 13 14.28 25.02 11.74
CA LYS A 13 15.04 25.27 10.52
C LYS A 13 15.47 26.73 10.42
N ASN A 14 16.76 26.90 10.14
CA ASN A 14 17.40 28.18 9.85
C ASN A 14 17.25 28.49 8.35
N SER A 15 17.40 29.77 7.97
CA SER A 15 17.18 30.24 6.59
C SER A 15 17.99 29.51 5.51
N SER A 16 19.16 28.95 5.85
CA SER A 16 20.01 28.15 4.95
C SER A 16 19.45 26.75 4.63
N GLU A 17 18.57 26.22 5.47
CA GLU A 17 17.93 24.91 5.33
C GLU A 17 16.56 24.97 4.63
N LEU A 18 16.16 26.19 4.23
CA LEU A 18 14.95 26.48 3.47
C LEU A 18 15.25 26.44 1.98
N LYS A 19 14.29 25.95 1.18
CA LYS A 19 14.29 26.08 -0.28
C LYS A 19 13.04 26.83 -0.72
N SER A 20 13.21 27.91 -1.48
CA SER A 20 12.10 28.61 -2.12
C SER A 20 11.65 27.84 -3.37
N LEU A 21 10.35 27.79 -3.62
CA LEU A 21 9.83 27.15 -4.83
C LEU A 21 10.07 28.08 -6.04
N SER A 22 10.79 27.59 -7.05
CA SER A 22 10.83 28.25 -8.37
C SER A 22 9.59 27.88 -9.17
N SER A 23 9.10 28.81 -10.00
CA SER A 23 7.92 28.64 -10.86
C SER A 23 7.96 27.36 -11.72
N SER A 24 9.16 26.91 -12.09
CA SER A 24 9.39 25.69 -12.86
C SER A 24 9.09 24.37 -12.13
N ASN A 25 9.10 24.34 -10.80
CA ASN A 25 8.89 23.11 -10.01
C ASN A 25 7.48 22.99 -9.43
N TYR A 26 6.63 23.99 -9.67
CA TYR A 26 5.29 24.09 -9.07
C TYR A 26 4.36 22.94 -9.50
N SER A 27 4.38 22.59 -10.79
CA SER A 27 3.45 21.60 -11.36
C SER A 27 3.71 20.18 -10.85
N TRP A 28 4.99 19.80 -10.69
CA TRP A 28 5.36 18.50 -10.15
C TRP A 28 4.97 18.37 -8.66
N TYR A 29 5.21 19.41 -7.85
CA TYR A 29 4.85 19.41 -6.43
C TYR A 29 3.35 19.44 -6.20
N HIS A 30 2.60 20.21 -6.99
CA HIS A 30 1.15 20.25 -6.93
C HIS A 30 0.55 18.86 -7.19
N ASN A 31 1.03 18.15 -8.21
CA ASN A 31 0.57 16.81 -8.53
C ASN A 31 0.98 15.77 -7.46
N TYR A 32 2.20 15.84 -6.94
CA TYR A 32 2.67 14.94 -5.88
C TYR A 32 1.89 15.09 -4.56
N LEU A 33 1.47 16.32 -4.23
CA LEU A 33 0.72 16.62 -3.00
C LEU A 33 -0.79 16.39 -3.15
N SER A 34 -1.36 16.64 -4.34
CA SER A 34 -2.78 16.37 -4.61
C SER A 34 -3.12 14.88 -4.55
N SER A 35 -2.17 14.00 -4.94
CA SER A 35 -2.32 12.55 -4.83
C SER A 35 -2.27 12.00 -3.39
N ASN A 36 -1.90 12.83 -2.42
CA ASN A 36 -1.73 12.45 -1.01
C ASN A 36 -2.77 13.06 -0.07
N ASP A 37 -3.83 13.67 -0.61
CA ASP A 37 -5.03 14.12 0.11
C ASP A 37 -4.76 15.02 1.34
N LYS A 38 -3.83 15.97 1.20
CA LYS A 38 -3.47 16.92 2.26
C LYS A 38 -3.80 18.37 1.86
N LYS A 39 -4.56 19.06 2.73
CA LYS A 39 -4.87 20.49 2.59
C LYS A 39 -3.60 21.32 2.62
N PHE A 40 -3.41 22.21 1.65
CA PHE A 40 -2.29 23.14 1.59
C PHE A 40 -2.77 24.59 1.46
N ASN A 41 -2.02 25.53 2.03
CA ASN A 41 -2.22 26.97 1.88
C ASN A 41 -1.10 27.51 0.98
N ILE A 42 -1.47 28.04 -0.19
CA ILE A 42 -0.55 28.46 -1.28
C ILE A 42 0.34 29.65 -0.88
N ASN A 43 0.03 30.33 0.23
CA ASN A 43 0.70 31.57 0.61
C ASN A 43 2.07 31.39 1.30
N GLU A 44 2.51 30.17 1.63
CA GLU A 44 3.79 29.92 2.33
C GLU A 44 4.78 29.13 1.45
N LEU A 45 5.85 29.82 1.01
CA LEU A 45 6.74 29.43 -0.10
C LEU A 45 8.01 28.64 0.29
N PHE A 46 8.14 28.17 1.54
CA PHE A 46 9.39 27.59 2.06
C PHE A 46 9.25 26.11 2.46
N PHE A 47 10.20 25.30 1.97
CA PHE A 47 10.25 23.86 2.20
C PHE A 47 11.50 23.45 2.99
N CYS A 48 11.36 22.42 3.82
CA CYS A 48 12.49 21.77 4.47
C CYS A 48 13.35 21.03 3.43
N LYS A 49 14.65 21.33 3.33
CA LYS A 49 15.55 20.61 2.39
C LYS A 49 15.62 19.09 2.63
N GLY A 50 15.54 18.65 3.90
CA GLY A 50 15.63 17.24 4.25
C GLY A 50 14.36 16.46 3.94
N CYS A 51 13.19 17.02 4.27
CA CYS A 51 11.92 16.30 4.21
C CYS A 51 11.05 16.69 3.01
N LYS A 52 11.38 17.80 2.31
CA LYS A 52 10.63 18.37 1.17
C LYS A 52 9.17 18.76 1.46
N TYR A 53 8.79 18.90 2.74
CA TYR A 53 7.47 19.33 3.19
C TYR A 53 7.42 20.81 3.60
N THR A 54 6.21 21.40 3.58
CA THR A 54 5.90 22.79 3.94
C THR A 54 6.19 23.06 5.43
N LEU A 55 6.74 24.24 5.71
CA LEU A 55 7.11 24.69 7.05
C LEU A 55 6.09 25.74 7.53
N TYR A 56 5.67 25.68 8.80
CA TYR A 56 4.72 26.64 9.39
C TYR A 56 5.42 27.63 10.31
N THR A 57 5.03 28.91 10.23
CA THR A 57 5.53 29.95 11.13
C THR A 57 4.74 29.96 12.43
N ILE A 58 5.35 29.60 13.56
CA ILE A 58 4.73 29.85 14.88
C ILE A 58 5.03 31.32 15.24
N LYS A 59 4.04 32.22 15.07
CA LYS A 59 4.11 33.54 15.70
C LYS A 59 3.82 33.38 17.19
N LYS A 60 4.69 33.98 18.02
CA LYS A 60 4.53 34.18 19.46
C LYS A 60 3.18 34.86 19.75
N ASP A 61 2.26 34.13 20.34
CA ASP A 61 1.19 34.69 21.17
C ASP A 61 1.36 34.18 22.61
N LEU A 62 2.41 34.70 23.24
CA LEU A 62 2.56 34.77 24.70
C LEU A 62 2.59 36.26 25.04
N ALA A 63 1.41 36.88 25.15
CA ALA A 63 1.13 38.09 25.95
C ALA A 63 -0.21 38.73 25.52
N ALA A 64 -1.30 38.41 26.21
CA ALA A 64 -2.42 39.31 26.48
C ALA A 64 -3.46 38.62 27.38
N ILE A 65 -3.13 38.42 28.65
CA ILE A 65 -4.16 38.37 29.70
C ILE A 65 -3.98 39.65 30.50
N SER A 66 -4.68 40.69 30.06
CA SER A 66 -4.85 41.93 30.81
C SER A 66 -5.85 41.68 31.94
N ILE A 67 -5.38 41.97 33.15
CA ILE A 67 -6.12 42.04 34.40
C ILE A 67 -7.29 43.03 34.24
N SER A 68 -8.50 42.62 34.62
CA SER A 68 -9.55 43.52 35.08
C SER A 68 -10.29 42.87 36.26
N ASP A 69 -10.58 43.70 37.25
CA ASP A 69 -10.79 43.42 38.67
C ASP A 69 -12.03 42.58 39.06
N PRO A 70 -12.05 42.04 40.29
CA PRO A 70 -13.04 41.12 40.83
C PRO A 70 -14.18 41.87 41.53
N SER A 71 -15.43 41.47 41.31
CA SER A 71 -16.46 41.46 42.36
C SER A 71 -17.79 40.89 41.89
N SER A 72 -18.35 40.07 42.79
CA SER A 72 -19.77 39.81 43.00
C SER A 72 -20.46 38.76 42.10
N LEU A 73 -20.58 37.55 42.65
CA LEU A 73 -21.84 36.89 43.09
C LEU A 73 -21.79 35.39 42.81
N TYR A 74 -21.56 34.59 43.86
CA TYR A 74 -21.97 33.18 43.90
C TYR A 74 -23.51 33.13 44.00
N PRO A 75 -24.15 32.11 43.41
CA PRO A 75 -24.46 30.88 44.17
C PRO A 75 -24.01 29.62 43.40
N GLU A 76 -23.22 28.74 44.02
CA GLU A 76 -23.67 27.53 44.74
C GLU A 76 -23.61 26.28 43.84
N SER A 77 -22.48 25.57 43.96
CA SER A 77 -22.24 24.14 43.70
C SER A 77 -23.03 23.44 42.58
N MET A 78 -22.41 23.35 41.39
CA MET A 78 -22.44 22.14 40.59
C MET A 78 -20.99 21.73 40.34
N GLU A 79 -20.59 20.59 40.91
CA GLU A 79 -19.37 19.89 40.50
C GLU A 79 -19.53 19.50 39.03
N VAL A 80 -18.89 20.25 38.14
CA VAL A 80 -18.67 19.81 36.77
C VAL A 80 -17.42 18.95 36.80
N GLU A 81 -17.61 17.63 36.93
CA GLU A 81 -16.59 16.66 36.54
C GLU A 81 -16.41 16.76 35.02
N ASP A 82 -15.45 17.57 34.58
CA ASP A 82 -15.10 17.67 33.17
C ASP A 82 -13.79 16.90 32.86
N ALA A 83 -13.96 15.96 31.93
CA ALA A 83 -13.05 15.69 30.81
C ALA A 83 -11.78 14.85 31.04
N ASN A 84 -11.92 13.52 30.86
CA ASN A 84 -11.08 12.80 29.91
C ASN A 84 -11.79 11.52 29.40
N GLU A 85 -12.79 11.70 28.54
CA GLU A 85 -13.47 10.59 27.84
C GLU A 85 -12.54 9.97 26.77
N GLY A 86 -11.64 9.10 27.23
CA GLY A 86 -10.90 8.19 26.36
C GLY A 86 -11.73 6.97 25.97
N LEU A 87 -11.50 6.40 24.79
CA LEU A 87 -12.09 5.13 24.36
C LEU A 87 -11.21 3.98 24.84
N THR A 88 -11.74 3.10 25.66
CA THR A 88 -11.08 1.84 26.02
C THR A 88 -11.44 0.74 25.03
N LEU A 89 -10.44 0.01 24.53
CA LEU A 89 -10.64 -1.14 23.65
C LEU A 89 -10.44 -2.43 24.45
N ASP A 90 -11.54 -3.12 24.72
CA ASP A 90 -11.51 -4.42 25.39
C ASP A 90 -10.83 -5.47 24.50
N HIS A 91 -10.06 -6.36 25.12
CA HIS A 91 -9.32 -7.44 24.44
C HIS A 91 -8.29 -6.98 23.40
N VAL A 92 -7.87 -5.71 23.45
CA VAL A 92 -6.77 -5.17 22.65
C VAL A 92 -5.63 -4.74 23.58
N THR A 93 -4.45 -5.29 23.34
CA THR A 93 -3.26 -4.98 24.15
C THR A 93 -2.48 -3.84 23.52
N PHE A 94 -2.18 -2.81 24.32
CA PHE A 94 -1.34 -1.72 23.89
C PHE A 94 0.12 -2.17 23.88
N ILE A 95 0.82 -1.89 22.78
CA ILE A 95 2.25 -2.12 22.67
C ILE A 95 2.97 -0.80 22.42
N SER A 96 3.80 -0.40 23.39
CA SER A 96 4.82 0.62 23.19
C SER A 96 6.08 0.01 22.58
N SER A 97 6.79 0.80 21.79
CA SER A 97 8.24 0.64 21.66
C SER A 97 8.88 1.80 22.40
N ASP A 98 9.72 1.51 23.39
CA ASP A 98 10.90 2.35 23.59
C ASP A 98 11.67 2.30 22.26
N TYR A 99 12.17 3.42 21.77
CA TYR A 99 12.91 3.53 20.49
C TYR A 99 14.10 2.55 20.34
N GLU A 100 14.36 1.78 21.39
CA GLU A 100 15.42 0.80 21.56
C GLU A 100 15.03 -0.63 21.14
N ARG A 101 13.75 -0.93 20.92
CA ARG A 101 13.26 -2.30 20.66
C ARG A 101 12.28 -2.38 19.50
N CYS A 102 12.36 -3.47 18.75
CA CYS A 102 11.35 -3.82 17.76
C CYS A 102 10.01 -4.07 18.45
N VAL A 103 8.88 -3.67 17.85
CA VAL A 103 7.53 -3.93 18.38
C VAL A 103 7.08 -5.38 18.22
N VAL A 104 7.70 -6.13 17.30
CA VAL A 104 7.33 -7.52 16.93
C VAL A 104 8.19 -8.57 17.63
N CYS A 105 9.47 -8.28 17.89
CA CYS A 105 10.44 -9.20 18.47
C CYS A 105 11.27 -8.52 19.57
N PRO A 106 11.91 -9.27 20.48
CA PRO A 106 12.71 -8.70 21.57
C PRO A 106 14.08 -8.17 21.14
N THR A 107 14.38 -8.14 19.84
CA THR A 107 15.68 -7.68 19.33
C THR A 107 15.89 -6.19 19.62
N LEU A 108 17.00 -5.90 20.30
CA LEU A 108 17.50 -4.55 20.56
C LEU A 108 17.96 -3.87 19.27
N VAL A 109 17.96 -2.52 19.26
CA VAL A 109 18.31 -1.64 18.13
C VAL A 109 19.30 -2.26 17.15
N SER A 110 18.83 -2.52 15.94
CA SER A 110 19.69 -2.77 14.79
C SER A 110 19.55 -1.61 13.78
N PRO A 111 20.59 -1.32 12.99
CA PRO A 111 20.51 -0.35 11.89
C PRO A 111 19.46 -0.73 10.81
N GLU A 112 18.90 -1.94 10.89
CA GLU A 112 17.82 -2.43 10.02
C GLU A 112 16.42 -2.15 10.56
N MET A 113 16.30 -1.50 11.72
CA MET A 113 14.99 -1.08 12.23
C MET A 113 14.45 0.09 11.42
N VAL A 114 13.15 0.02 11.14
CA VAL A 114 12.40 1.03 10.41
C VAL A 114 11.19 1.44 11.22
N LEU A 115 10.72 2.66 10.97
CA LEU A 115 9.40 3.07 11.45
C LEU A 115 8.35 2.14 10.88
N MET A 116 7.52 1.57 11.75
CA MET A 116 6.50 0.64 11.32
C MET A 116 5.45 1.37 10.47
N PRO A 117 5.23 0.91 9.22
CA PRO A 117 4.22 1.49 8.35
C PRO A 117 2.82 1.42 8.97
N LYS A 118 1.92 2.30 8.52
CA LYS A 118 0.52 2.29 8.97
C LYS A 118 -0.14 0.93 8.68
N SER A 119 0.10 0.35 7.50
CA SER A 119 -0.49 -0.92 7.09
C SER A 119 -0.07 -2.06 8.03
N ALA A 120 1.23 -2.20 8.33
CA ALA A 120 1.72 -3.18 9.31
C ALA A 120 1.19 -2.96 10.75
N ARG A 121 0.98 -1.71 11.18
CA ARG A 121 0.34 -1.44 12.49
C ARG A 121 -1.13 -1.89 12.52
N LEU A 122 -1.84 -1.76 11.41
CA LEU A 122 -3.20 -2.28 11.27
C LEU A 122 -3.20 -3.82 11.24
N ASP A 123 -2.23 -4.45 10.59
CA ASP A 123 -2.07 -5.91 10.59
C ASP A 123 -1.89 -6.46 12.02
N LEU A 124 -1.05 -5.81 12.85
CA LEU A 124 -0.91 -6.14 14.27
C LEU A 124 -2.25 -6.11 15.02
N LEU A 125 -3.06 -5.07 14.77
CA LEU A 125 -4.34 -4.90 15.43
C LEU A 125 -5.35 -5.97 14.99
N LEU A 126 -5.44 -6.22 13.68
CA LEU A 126 -6.46 -7.09 13.10
C LEU A 126 -6.16 -8.57 13.32
N LEU A 127 -4.89 -8.97 13.15
CA LEU A 127 -4.47 -10.36 13.22
C LEU A 127 -4.14 -10.80 14.66
N TYR A 128 -3.60 -9.90 15.48
CA TYR A 128 -3.06 -10.26 16.81
C TYR A 128 -3.69 -9.50 17.97
N ARG A 129 -4.65 -8.61 17.71
CA ARG A 129 -5.28 -7.76 18.74
C ARG A 129 -4.28 -6.85 19.48
N LEU A 130 -3.25 -6.41 18.78
CA LEU A 130 -2.20 -5.55 19.33
C LEU A 130 -2.29 -4.14 18.76
N PHE A 131 -2.48 -3.15 19.61
CA PHE A 131 -2.49 -1.76 19.20
C PHE A 131 -1.08 -1.16 19.32
N ALA A 132 -0.55 -0.74 18.17
CA ALA A 132 0.74 -0.07 18.09
C ALA A 132 0.58 1.41 17.71
N ALA A 133 1.05 2.30 18.58
CA ALA A 133 0.97 3.74 18.38
C ALA A 133 1.80 4.20 17.17
N ARG A 134 1.61 5.46 16.74
CA ARG A 134 2.48 6.07 15.74
C ARG A 134 3.91 6.21 16.28
N GLY A 135 4.90 6.04 15.41
CA GLY A 135 6.30 6.20 15.76
C GLY A 135 6.98 4.95 16.33
N VAL A 136 6.28 3.82 16.41
CA VAL A 136 6.90 2.55 16.80
C VAL A 136 7.82 2.02 15.71
N HIS A 137 8.82 1.23 16.11
CA HIS A 137 9.80 0.67 15.20
C HIS A 137 9.66 -0.85 15.08
N CYS A 138 10.02 -1.39 13.91
CA CYS A 138 10.12 -2.82 13.69
C CYS A 138 11.33 -3.17 12.80
N CYS A 139 11.84 -4.39 12.90
CA CYS A 139 12.86 -4.88 11.98
C CYS A 139 12.30 -4.99 10.55
N ARG A 140 13.11 -4.64 9.53
CA ARG A 140 12.73 -4.81 8.11
C ARG A 140 12.35 -6.25 7.75
N SER A 141 12.97 -7.22 8.41
CA SER A 141 12.70 -8.65 8.19
C SER A 141 11.26 -9.06 8.50
N HIS A 142 10.54 -8.31 9.34
CA HIS A 142 9.13 -8.57 9.66
C HIS A 142 8.16 -7.97 8.64
N LEU A 143 8.65 -7.13 7.74
CA LEU A 143 7.83 -6.48 6.73
C LEU A 143 7.91 -7.24 5.40
N LEU A 144 6.75 -7.45 4.79
CA LEU A 144 6.61 -7.92 3.42
C LEU A 144 6.65 -6.69 2.51
N TYR A 145 7.67 -6.62 1.63
CA TYR A 145 7.99 -5.48 0.77
C TYR A 145 8.03 -4.11 1.46
N GLY A 146 8.26 -4.09 2.78
CA GLY A 146 8.38 -2.86 3.55
C GLY A 146 7.07 -2.17 3.93
N ASP A 147 5.89 -2.76 3.72
CA ASP A 147 4.60 -2.13 4.06
C ASP A 147 3.71 -2.98 5.00
N ARG A 148 3.54 -4.27 4.70
CA ARG A 148 2.65 -5.18 5.44
C ARG A 148 3.43 -6.08 6.39
N LEU A 149 2.78 -6.58 7.43
CA LEU A 149 3.39 -7.62 8.27
C LEU A 149 3.47 -8.94 7.48
N ARG A 150 4.56 -9.69 7.63
CA ARG A 150 4.66 -11.02 7.02
C ARG A 150 3.59 -11.97 7.61
N PRO A 151 2.92 -12.79 6.78
CA PRO A 151 1.90 -13.74 7.26
C PRO A 151 2.42 -14.76 8.27
N ASP A 152 3.65 -15.25 8.08
CA ASP A 152 4.26 -16.28 8.93
C ASP A 152 4.97 -15.70 10.17
N GLN A 153 4.68 -14.44 10.51
CA GLN A 153 5.38 -13.75 11.57
C GLN A 153 4.88 -14.23 12.94
N HIS A 154 5.78 -14.85 13.72
CA HIS A 154 5.55 -15.03 15.15
C HIS A 154 5.77 -13.70 15.87
N ILE A 155 4.79 -13.28 16.68
CA ILE A 155 4.93 -12.09 17.52
C ILE A 155 5.31 -12.55 18.91
N ASP A 156 6.51 -12.16 19.35
CA ASP A 156 6.97 -12.45 20.69
C ASP A 156 6.57 -11.31 21.63
N ILE A 157 5.51 -11.58 22.41
CA ILE A 157 4.89 -10.67 23.37
C ILE A 157 5.12 -11.17 24.80
N GLU A 158 5.73 -12.35 24.99
CA GLU A 158 5.79 -13.03 26.29
C GLU A 158 6.50 -12.20 27.36
N ASN A 159 7.42 -11.33 26.93
CA ASN A 159 8.17 -10.43 27.82
C ASN A 159 7.54 -9.03 27.95
N ARG A 160 6.33 -8.80 27.45
CA ARG A 160 5.63 -7.51 27.54
C ARG A 160 4.44 -7.61 28.48
N LEU A 161 4.36 -6.69 29.44
CA LEU A 161 3.18 -6.55 30.27
C LEU A 161 2.01 -6.06 29.42
N PRO A 162 0.89 -6.82 29.34
CA PRO A 162 -0.26 -6.38 28.57
C PRO A 162 -0.86 -5.15 29.25
N MET A 163 -0.80 -4.01 28.57
CA MET A 163 -1.47 -2.80 29.02
C MET A 163 -2.84 -2.68 28.34
N PRO A 164 -3.90 -2.34 29.09
CA PRO A 164 -5.19 -2.07 28.49
C PRO A 164 -5.06 -0.91 27.51
N THR A 165 -5.65 -1.05 26.33
CA THR A 165 -5.61 0.01 25.32
C THR A 165 -6.65 1.07 25.64
N SER A 166 -6.20 2.21 26.15
CA SER A 166 -7.00 3.44 26.26
C SER A 166 -6.53 4.44 25.22
N LEU A 167 -7.44 4.89 24.37
CA LEU A 167 -7.19 5.82 23.28
C LEU A 167 -7.78 7.17 23.62
N SER A 168 -7.02 8.25 23.38
CA SER A 168 -7.61 9.59 23.36
C SER A 168 -8.65 9.71 22.24
N THR A 169 -9.54 10.70 22.33
CA THR A 169 -10.52 10.99 21.27
C THR A 169 -9.86 11.19 19.90
N THR A 170 -8.65 11.78 19.87
CA THR A 170 -7.89 11.97 18.64
C THR A 170 -7.35 10.65 18.09
N GLN A 171 -6.79 9.79 18.93
CA GLN A 171 -6.29 8.47 18.52
C GLN A 171 -7.42 7.55 18.06
N ALA A 172 -8.55 7.55 18.77
CA ALA A 172 -9.74 6.78 18.41
C ALA A 172 -10.27 7.21 17.03
N ARG A 173 -10.41 8.52 16.79
CA ARG A 173 -10.84 9.05 15.49
C ARG A 173 -9.90 8.65 14.36
N GLU A 174 -8.59 8.76 14.58
CA GLU A 174 -7.60 8.33 13.58
C GLU A 174 -7.71 6.84 13.29
N LEU A 175 -7.86 6.00 14.33
CA LEU A 175 -8.02 4.56 14.17
C LEU A 175 -9.28 4.22 13.37
N PHE A 176 -10.42 4.84 13.68
CA PHE A 176 -11.66 4.60 12.93
C PHE A 176 -11.53 5.02 11.47
N ASN A 177 -10.94 6.18 11.18
CA ASN A 177 -10.70 6.61 9.80
C ASN A 177 -9.78 5.62 9.07
N ASP A 178 -8.75 5.11 9.74
CA ASP A 178 -7.84 4.12 9.20
C ASP A 178 -8.56 2.79 8.90
N LEU A 179 -9.45 2.34 9.79
CA LEU A 179 -10.27 1.14 9.60
C LEU A 179 -11.32 1.32 8.49
N PHE A 180 -11.99 2.47 8.40
CA PHE A 180 -12.94 2.75 7.33
C PHE A 180 -12.24 2.77 5.96
N SER A 181 -11.10 3.44 5.87
CA SER A 181 -10.28 3.44 4.66
C SER A 181 -9.86 2.01 4.24
N LEU A 182 -9.51 1.16 5.20
CA LEU A 182 -9.21 -0.24 4.94
C LEU A 182 -10.45 -1.00 4.42
N ILE A 183 -11.62 -0.81 5.05
CA ILE A 183 -12.88 -1.44 4.60
C ILE A 183 -13.23 -1.03 3.18
N ASP A 184 -13.09 0.25 2.84
CA ASP A 184 -13.36 0.75 1.49
C ASP A 184 -12.38 0.16 0.47
N THR A 185 -11.12 0.01 0.85
CA THR A 185 -10.10 -0.65 0.04
C THR A 185 -10.48 -2.11 -0.20
N LEU A 186 -10.85 -2.87 0.85
CA LEU A 186 -11.25 -4.27 0.78
C LEU A 186 -12.52 -4.50 -0.07
N LYS A 187 -13.47 -3.55 -0.05
CA LYS A 187 -14.67 -3.60 -0.92
C LYS A 187 -14.32 -3.39 -2.39
N SER A 188 -13.28 -2.60 -2.67
CA SER A 188 -12.86 -2.26 -4.02
C SER A 188 -11.81 -3.22 -4.60
N SER A 189 -11.07 -3.94 -3.76
CA SER A 189 -10.07 -4.91 -4.21
C SER A 189 -10.71 -6.14 -4.83
N SER A 190 -10.00 -6.77 -5.77
CA SER A 190 -10.38 -8.09 -6.27
C SER A 190 -10.21 -9.14 -5.18
N HIS A 191 -11.09 -10.15 -5.15
CA HIS A 191 -10.95 -11.28 -4.22
C HIS A 191 -9.73 -12.16 -4.57
N LEU A 192 -9.28 -12.08 -5.81
CA LEU A 192 -8.04 -12.70 -6.28
C LEU A 192 -7.28 -11.67 -7.12
N ASP A 193 -6.09 -11.30 -6.67
CA ASP A 193 -5.22 -10.33 -7.32
C ASP A 193 -3.84 -10.94 -7.56
N PHE A 194 -3.48 -11.18 -8.82
CA PHE A 194 -2.18 -11.73 -9.17
C PHE A 194 -1.04 -10.71 -9.06
N ASP A 195 -1.36 -9.43 -8.86
CA ASP A 195 -0.37 -8.43 -8.48
C ASP A 195 -0.09 -8.42 -6.96
N ASP A 196 -0.86 -9.18 -6.16
CA ASP A 196 -0.58 -9.41 -4.74
C ASP A 196 0.63 -10.34 -4.58
N PRO A 197 1.73 -9.85 -3.99
CA PRO A 197 2.94 -10.64 -3.87
C PRO A 197 2.91 -11.61 -2.68
N SER A 198 1.82 -11.65 -1.90
CA SER A 198 1.60 -12.67 -0.87
C SER A 198 1.13 -14.01 -1.43
N LEU A 199 0.69 -14.06 -2.69
CA LEU A 199 0.30 -15.30 -3.35
C LEU A 199 1.48 -16.26 -3.52
N THR A 200 1.28 -17.51 -3.11
CA THR A 200 2.28 -18.57 -3.14
C THR A 200 2.30 -19.33 -4.47
N ASN A 201 3.31 -20.18 -4.68
CA ASN A 201 3.31 -21.10 -5.82
C ASN A 201 2.09 -22.04 -5.80
N GLU A 202 1.67 -22.49 -4.62
CA GLU A 202 0.48 -23.35 -4.46
C GLU A 202 -0.79 -22.62 -4.94
N ASP A 203 -0.92 -21.32 -4.63
CA ASP A 203 -2.05 -20.51 -5.11
C ASP A 203 -2.03 -20.37 -6.64
N TYR A 204 -0.87 -20.05 -7.22
CA TYR A 204 -0.69 -19.94 -8.66
C TYR A 204 -1.02 -21.27 -9.37
N GLU A 205 -0.53 -22.38 -8.84
CA GLU A 205 -0.80 -23.72 -9.37
C GLU A 205 -2.26 -24.09 -9.22
N ALA A 206 -2.90 -23.80 -8.09
CA ALA A 206 -4.32 -24.08 -7.85
C ALA A 206 -5.23 -23.35 -8.86
N TRP A 207 -4.95 -22.07 -9.13
CA TRP A 207 -5.81 -21.24 -9.99
C TRP A 207 -5.48 -21.32 -11.48
N THR A 208 -4.19 -21.37 -11.82
CA THR A 208 -3.74 -21.31 -13.21
C THR A 208 -3.17 -22.63 -13.71
N GLY A 209 -2.61 -23.45 -12.80
CA GLY A 209 -1.88 -24.68 -13.14
C GLY A 209 -0.39 -24.47 -13.41
N TRP A 210 0.12 -23.28 -13.08
CA TRP A 210 1.47 -22.85 -13.38
C TRP A 210 2.15 -22.43 -12.07
N THR A 211 3.45 -22.64 -11.96
CA THR A 211 4.24 -21.97 -10.91
C THR A 211 4.32 -20.47 -11.20
N ILE A 212 4.69 -19.66 -10.20
CA ILE A 212 4.92 -18.21 -10.37
C ILE A 212 5.93 -17.96 -11.50
N GLU A 213 7.01 -18.74 -11.54
CA GLU A 213 8.07 -18.61 -12.55
C GLU A 213 7.54 -18.88 -13.97
N GLN A 214 6.83 -19.99 -14.15
CA GLN A 214 6.26 -20.35 -15.45
C GLN A 214 5.25 -19.29 -15.89
N PHE A 215 4.39 -18.83 -14.98
CA PHE A 215 3.39 -17.81 -15.27
C PHE A 215 4.05 -16.50 -15.72
N ASN A 216 5.11 -16.08 -15.01
CA ASN A 216 5.87 -14.88 -15.34
C ASN A 216 6.52 -14.97 -16.73
N LEU A 217 7.17 -16.10 -17.04
CA LEU A 217 7.78 -16.34 -18.35
C LEU A 217 6.78 -16.16 -19.49
N MET A 218 5.59 -16.74 -19.36
CA MET A 218 4.56 -16.59 -20.41
C MET A 218 3.93 -15.21 -20.43
N PHE A 219 3.75 -14.61 -19.27
CA PHE A 219 3.24 -13.25 -19.17
C PHE A 219 4.16 -12.27 -19.89
N GLU A 220 5.48 -12.41 -19.73
CA GLU A 220 6.48 -11.58 -20.39
C GLU A 220 6.35 -11.61 -21.92
N CYS A 221 6.04 -12.75 -22.52
CA CYS A 221 5.87 -12.88 -23.97
C CYS A 221 4.78 -11.96 -24.56
N ILE A 222 3.72 -11.67 -23.81
CA ILE A 222 2.55 -10.92 -24.30
C ILE A 222 2.30 -9.59 -23.55
N SER A 223 2.96 -9.36 -22.41
CA SER A 223 2.72 -8.22 -21.51
C SER A 223 2.83 -6.86 -22.19
N SER A 224 3.76 -6.70 -23.15
CA SER A 224 3.98 -5.47 -23.91
C SER A 224 2.80 -5.13 -24.83
N HIS A 225 2.04 -6.13 -25.28
CA HIS A 225 0.91 -5.99 -26.21
C HIS A 225 -0.44 -5.92 -25.50
N LEU A 226 -0.52 -6.39 -24.25
CA LEU A 226 -1.73 -6.25 -23.44
C LEU A 226 -2.01 -4.78 -23.11
N ARG A 227 -3.26 -4.35 -23.30
CA ARG A 227 -3.70 -3.01 -22.90
C ARG A 227 -3.90 -2.97 -21.38
N SER A 228 -3.35 -1.95 -20.73
CA SER A 228 -3.78 -1.61 -19.37
C SER A 228 -5.16 -0.96 -19.42
N SER A 229 -5.98 -1.24 -18.41
CA SER A 229 -7.26 -0.55 -18.22
C SER A 229 -7.34 -0.03 -16.80
N SER A 230 -8.14 1.00 -16.56
CA SER A 230 -8.39 1.51 -15.21
C SER A 230 -9.00 0.47 -14.26
N ASN A 231 -9.61 -0.58 -14.82
CA ASN A 231 -10.44 -1.54 -14.10
C ASN A 231 -9.75 -2.91 -13.94
N ARG A 232 -8.56 -3.10 -14.53
CA ARG A 232 -7.86 -4.38 -14.52
C ARG A 232 -6.40 -4.19 -14.95
N THR A 233 -5.51 -4.81 -14.19
CA THR A 233 -4.09 -4.92 -14.53
C THR A 233 -3.85 -5.93 -15.66
N LYS A 234 -2.71 -5.80 -16.34
CA LYS A 234 -2.33 -6.74 -17.40
C LYS A 234 -2.14 -8.16 -16.85
N ARG A 235 -1.60 -8.27 -15.63
CA ARG A 235 -1.35 -9.54 -14.94
C ARG A 235 -2.67 -10.24 -14.61
N ASN A 236 -3.64 -9.54 -14.03
CA ASN A 236 -4.97 -10.10 -13.79
C ASN A 236 -5.71 -10.46 -15.09
N CYS A 237 -5.52 -9.70 -16.17
CA CYS A 237 -6.03 -10.09 -17.49
C CYS A 237 -5.55 -11.47 -17.91
N PHE A 238 -4.25 -11.71 -17.76
CA PHE A 238 -3.62 -12.97 -18.13
C PHE A 238 -4.07 -14.11 -17.21
N ALA A 239 -4.18 -13.85 -15.91
CA ALA A 239 -4.69 -14.82 -14.95
C ALA A 239 -6.15 -15.24 -15.23
N MET A 240 -7.02 -14.29 -15.58
CA MET A 240 -8.41 -14.58 -15.96
C MET A 240 -8.50 -15.58 -17.12
N PHE A 241 -7.59 -15.50 -18.09
CA PHE A 241 -7.52 -16.44 -19.20
C PHE A 241 -7.20 -17.86 -18.74
N TRP A 242 -6.14 -18.04 -17.94
CA TRP A 242 -5.73 -19.36 -17.45
C TRP A 242 -6.74 -19.95 -16.48
N ILE A 243 -7.31 -19.14 -15.58
CA ILE A 243 -8.38 -19.59 -14.67
C ILE A 243 -9.57 -20.09 -15.47
N LYS A 244 -9.97 -19.39 -16.54
CA LYS A 244 -11.07 -19.84 -17.41
C LYS A 244 -10.79 -21.22 -18.01
N LEU A 245 -9.56 -21.44 -18.49
CA LEU A 245 -9.16 -22.72 -19.07
C LEU A 245 -9.08 -23.83 -18.02
N LYS A 246 -8.59 -23.55 -16.81
CA LYS A 246 -8.39 -24.56 -15.76
C LYS A 246 -9.68 -24.93 -15.02
N THR A 247 -10.49 -23.94 -14.63
CA THR A 247 -11.53 -24.13 -13.59
C THR A 247 -12.95 -24.29 -14.15
N ASN A 248 -13.12 -24.22 -15.48
CA ASN A 248 -14.43 -24.21 -16.17
C ASN A 248 -15.45 -23.17 -15.63
N LEU A 249 -15.00 -22.15 -14.90
CA LEU A 249 -15.87 -21.10 -14.37
C LEU A 249 -16.51 -20.28 -15.50
N SER A 250 -17.75 -19.84 -15.30
CA SER A 250 -18.40 -18.91 -16.22
C SER A 250 -17.71 -17.53 -16.20
N PHE A 251 -17.79 -16.77 -17.29
CA PHE A 251 -17.26 -15.40 -17.31
C PHE A 251 -17.87 -14.49 -16.25
N ARG A 252 -19.11 -14.76 -15.82
CA ARG A 252 -19.77 -14.04 -14.72
C ARG A 252 -19.10 -14.35 -13.37
N GLN A 253 -18.75 -15.61 -13.11
CA GLN A 253 -18.02 -16.02 -11.92
C GLN A 253 -16.60 -15.43 -11.90
N ILE A 254 -15.87 -15.54 -13.02
CA ILE A 254 -14.51 -14.98 -13.12
C ILE A 254 -14.55 -13.46 -12.96
N GLY A 255 -15.49 -12.77 -13.62
CA GLY A 255 -15.64 -11.34 -13.44
C GLY A 255 -15.95 -10.95 -12.00
N SER A 256 -16.65 -11.80 -11.23
CA SER A 256 -16.93 -11.53 -9.82
C SER A 256 -15.71 -11.81 -8.94
N LEU A 257 -14.94 -12.87 -9.23
CA LEU A 257 -13.68 -13.21 -8.55
C LEU A 257 -12.66 -12.06 -8.64
N PHE A 258 -12.55 -11.43 -9.81
CA PHE A 258 -11.66 -10.28 -10.06
C PHE A 258 -12.31 -8.92 -9.77
N ASN A 259 -13.49 -8.89 -9.14
CA ASN A 259 -14.26 -7.67 -8.86
C ASN A 259 -14.37 -6.71 -10.06
N VAL A 260 -14.61 -7.27 -11.26
CA VAL A 260 -14.72 -6.48 -12.49
C VAL A 260 -15.95 -5.57 -12.38
N PRO A 261 -15.78 -4.24 -12.55
CA PRO A 261 -16.85 -3.29 -12.29
C PRO A 261 -17.98 -3.42 -13.30
N GLY A 262 -19.18 -3.02 -12.87
CA GLY A 262 -20.40 -3.04 -13.69
C GLY A 262 -21.47 -3.98 -13.15
N ASP A 263 -22.65 -3.90 -13.78
CA ASP A 263 -23.73 -4.84 -13.57
C ASP A 263 -23.36 -6.27 -14.02
N SER A 264 -24.26 -7.22 -13.78
CA SER A 264 -23.96 -8.62 -14.02
C SER A 264 -23.63 -8.96 -15.49
N GLU A 265 -24.14 -8.18 -16.45
CA GLU A 265 -23.96 -8.47 -17.87
C GLU A 265 -22.72 -7.77 -18.42
N SER A 266 -22.50 -6.50 -18.08
CA SER A 266 -21.27 -5.77 -18.39
C SER A 266 -20.04 -6.44 -17.78
N ARG A 267 -20.14 -6.96 -16.55
CA ARG A 267 -19.09 -7.75 -15.90
C ARG A 267 -18.74 -9.01 -16.69
N ARG A 268 -19.76 -9.77 -17.09
CA ARG A 268 -19.60 -10.99 -17.91
C ARG A 268 -18.90 -10.65 -19.22
N LYS A 269 -19.36 -9.59 -19.91
CA LYS A 269 -18.80 -9.14 -21.19
C LYS A 269 -17.33 -8.73 -21.05
N ARG A 270 -17.00 -7.88 -20.07
CA ARG A 270 -15.63 -7.44 -19.81
C ARG A 270 -14.68 -8.60 -19.48
N ALA A 271 -15.16 -9.63 -18.81
CA ALA A 271 -14.39 -10.84 -18.54
C ALA A 271 -14.20 -11.70 -19.80
N ALA A 272 -15.20 -11.79 -20.68
CA ALA A 272 -15.05 -12.42 -21.99
C ALA A 272 -14.08 -11.66 -22.89
N ASP A 273 -14.19 -10.32 -22.96
CA ASP A 273 -13.28 -9.47 -23.73
C ASP A 273 -11.82 -9.62 -23.24
N ALA A 274 -11.63 -9.83 -21.93
CA ALA A 274 -10.31 -10.13 -21.34
C ALA A 274 -9.72 -11.42 -21.92
N PHE A 275 -10.53 -12.47 -21.92
CA PHE A 275 -10.16 -13.79 -22.38
C PHE A 275 -9.81 -13.76 -23.86
N ASP A 276 -10.67 -13.17 -24.69
CA ASP A 276 -10.46 -13.06 -26.12
C ASP A 276 -9.20 -12.23 -26.44
N SER A 277 -8.99 -11.13 -25.72
CA SER A 277 -7.77 -10.31 -25.90
C SER A 277 -6.48 -11.10 -25.64
N VAL A 278 -6.43 -11.89 -24.57
CA VAL A 278 -5.27 -12.73 -24.27
C VAL A 278 -5.11 -13.84 -25.31
N ARG A 279 -6.21 -14.49 -25.69
CA ARG A 279 -6.23 -15.56 -26.69
C ARG A 279 -5.63 -15.11 -28.02
N GLU A 280 -6.10 -13.99 -28.54
CA GLU A 280 -5.60 -13.45 -29.81
C GLU A 280 -4.11 -13.10 -29.74
N LEU A 281 -3.66 -12.52 -28.62
CA LEU A 281 -2.24 -12.21 -28.42
C LEU A 281 -1.36 -13.46 -28.30
N LEU A 282 -1.84 -14.51 -27.64
CA LEU A 282 -1.12 -15.78 -27.58
C LEU A 282 -1.01 -16.41 -28.96
N ILE A 283 -2.07 -16.39 -29.76
CA ILE A 283 -2.04 -16.90 -31.13
C ILE A 283 -1.05 -16.11 -31.98
N SER A 284 -1.13 -14.78 -31.95
CA SER A 284 -0.36 -13.91 -32.83
C SER A 284 1.11 -13.72 -32.43
N HIS A 285 1.44 -13.78 -31.14
CA HIS A 285 2.80 -13.47 -30.64
C HIS A 285 3.52 -14.64 -30.00
N PHE A 286 2.80 -15.65 -29.51
CA PHE A 286 3.41 -16.85 -28.93
C PHE A 286 3.36 -18.03 -29.90
N VAL A 287 2.17 -18.51 -30.27
CA VAL A 287 2.00 -19.70 -31.12
C VAL A 287 2.62 -19.50 -32.50
N SER A 288 2.44 -18.34 -33.12
CA SER A 288 3.04 -18.03 -34.43
C SER A 288 4.57 -18.12 -34.47
N LYS A 289 5.24 -18.01 -33.30
CA LYS A 289 6.70 -17.98 -33.18
C LYS A 289 7.29 -19.30 -32.70
N HIS A 290 6.49 -20.23 -32.18
CA HIS A 290 6.97 -21.48 -31.59
C HIS A 290 6.38 -22.68 -32.34
N LEU A 291 7.25 -23.60 -32.76
CA LEU A 291 6.89 -24.81 -33.50
C LEU A 291 6.73 -25.99 -32.53
N GLY A 292 5.48 -26.39 -32.29
CA GLY A 292 5.14 -27.66 -31.64
C GLY A 292 5.55 -27.79 -30.17
N ILE A 293 5.52 -29.04 -29.68
CA ILE A 293 5.84 -29.41 -28.30
C ILE A 293 7.37 -29.46 -28.18
N GLY A 294 7.94 -28.50 -27.44
CA GLY A 294 9.38 -28.30 -27.29
C GLY A 294 9.84 -26.85 -27.39
N HIS A 295 8.92 -25.90 -27.66
CA HIS A 295 9.20 -24.45 -27.74
C HIS A 295 10.36 -24.06 -28.67
N LEU A 296 10.61 -24.86 -29.72
CA LEU A 296 11.57 -24.50 -30.74
C LEU A 296 11.06 -23.26 -31.47
N THR A 297 11.77 -22.15 -31.46
CA THR A 297 11.30 -20.98 -32.21
C THR A 297 11.44 -21.21 -33.70
N VAL A 298 10.68 -20.46 -34.51
CA VAL A 298 10.85 -20.47 -35.98
C VAL A 298 12.28 -20.12 -36.38
N ASP A 299 12.96 -19.26 -35.62
CA ASP A 299 14.35 -18.88 -35.89
C ASP A 299 15.36 -19.94 -35.42
N ASP A 300 15.08 -20.63 -34.31
CA ASP A 300 15.83 -21.84 -33.92
C ASP A 300 15.70 -22.93 -34.98
N ALA A 301 14.49 -23.14 -35.55
CA ALA A 301 14.29 -24.10 -36.63
C ALA A 301 15.07 -23.75 -37.92
N LYS A 302 15.20 -22.46 -38.24
CA LYS A 302 15.99 -22.00 -39.39
C LYS A 302 17.48 -22.24 -39.20
N THR A 303 17.99 -22.12 -37.96
CA THR A 303 19.40 -22.37 -37.65
C THR A 303 19.70 -23.87 -37.51
N HIS A 304 18.75 -24.66 -37.00
CA HIS A 304 18.88 -26.11 -36.83
C HIS A 304 18.73 -26.91 -38.15
N ASN A 305 18.08 -26.37 -39.18
CA ASN A 305 17.90 -27.01 -40.50
C ASN A 305 18.98 -26.65 -41.54
N THR A 306 20.25 -26.51 -41.12
CA THR A 306 21.37 -26.17 -42.03
C THR A 306 21.92 -27.34 -42.86
N ALA A 307 21.27 -28.51 -42.86
CA ALA A 307 21.70 -29.63 -43.72
C ALA A 307 21.28 -29.49 -45.20
N TYR A 308 20.24 -28.71 -45.52
CA TYR A 308 19.69 -28.65 -46.89
C TYR A 308 19.82 -27.32 -47.63
N THR A 309 20.30 -26.24 -46.98
CA THR A 309 20.40 -24.92 -47.63
C THR A 309 21.68 -24.70 -48.46
N LYS A 310 22.55 -25.72 -48.60
CA LYS A 310 23.79 -25.65 -49.40
C LYS A 310 23.73 -26.33 -50.77
N VAL A 311 22.55 -26.74 -51.25
CA VAL A 311 22.43 -27.35 -52.58
C VAL A 311 21.34 -26.64 -53.36
N CYS A 312 21.67 -25.48 -53.94
CA CYS A 312 21.17 -24.97 -55.23
C CYS A 312 21.63 -23.53 -55.42
N SER A 313 22.91 -23.39 -55.78
CA SER A 313 23.42 -22.21 -56.48
C SER A 313 24.46 -22.73 -57.48
N SER A 314 23.95 -23.16 -58.63
CA SER A 314 24.70 -23.41 -59.87
C SER A 314 24.27 -22.36 -60.88
#